data_AF-A0A975DYB5-F1
#
_entry.id   AF-A0A975DYB5-F1
#
_cell.length_a   1.000
_cell.length_b   1.000
_cell.length_c   1.000
_cell.angle_alpha   90.00
_cell.angle_beta   90.00
_cell.angle_gamma   90.00
#
_symmetry.space_group_name_H-M   'P 1'
#
loop_
_entity.id
_entity.type
_entity.pdbx_description
1 polymer ?
#
loop_
_entity_poly.entity_id
_entity_poly.type
_entity_poly.pdbx_seq_one_letter_code
_entity_poly.pdbx_strand_id
1 'polypeptide(L)' 'MMNTQLLYRLPVEQARCRELVRKYVSIGSAGAFASALIEASLRRADRAVIEGDESDISRALAELQAYEGSQREPLRLAA' A
#
# COMPACT_ATOMS: atom_id res chain seq x y z
N MET A 1 2.74 -23.03 8.19
CA MET A 1 3.91 -22.27 8.68
C MET A 1 3.66 -20.83 8.28
N MET A 2 3.68 -19.90 9.24
CA MET A 2 3.41 -18.49 8.96
C MET A 2 4.47 -17.93 8.00
N ASN A 3 4.03 -17.32 6.90
CA ASN A 3 4.94 -16.74 5.91
C ASN A 3 5.63 -15.49 6.48
N THR A 4 6.80 -15.70 7.09
CA THR A 4 7.62 -14.63 7.69
C THR A 4 8.00 -13.52 6.73
N GLN A 5 7.95 -13.76 5.40
CA GLN A 5 8.15 -12.69 4.41
C GLN A 5 7.07 -11.62 4.48
N LEU A 6 5.82 -11.98 4.82
CA LEU A 6 4.74 -11.02 4.96
C LEU A 6 5.00 -10.06 6.13
N LEU A 7 5.55 -10.58 7.24
CA LEU A 7 5.91 -9.78 8.42
C LEU A 7 7.01 -8.76 8.13
N TYR A 8 7.86 -9.00 7.14
CA TYR A 8 8.88 -8.04 6.69
C TYR A 8 8.34 -7.07 5.62
N ARG A 9 7.62 -7.60 4.61
CA ARG A 9 7.17 -6.82 3.46
C ARG A 9 6.08 -5.81 3.83
N LEU A 10 5.16 -6.17 4.72
CA LEU A 10 4.04 -5.29 5.06
C LEU A 10 4.50 -3.99 5.74
N PRO A 11 5.36 -4.01 6.78
CA PRO A 11 5.87 -2.76 7.38
C PRO A 11 6.60 -1.85 6.39
N VAL A 12 7.37 -2.43 5.45
CA VAL A 12 8.07 -1.69 4.40
C VAL A 12 7.07 -0.98 3.48
N GLU A 13 6.04 -1.68 3.01
CA GLU A 13 5.00 -1.08 2.17
C GLU A 13 4.17 -0.04 2.91
N GLN A 14 3.86 -0.27 4.19
CA GLN A 14 3.17 0.74 5.00
C GLN A 14 4.01 2.02 5.14
N ALA A 15 5.32 1.92 5.34
CA ALA A 15 6.20 3.08 5.39
C ALA A 15 6.21 3.85 4.05
N ARG A 16 6.29 3.14 2.92
CA ARG A 16 6.19 3.74 1.58
C ARG A 16 4.85 4.47 1.37
N CYS A 17 3.74 3.83 1.74
CA CYS A 17 2.41 4.44 1.63
C CYS A 17 2.26 5.66 2.56
N ARG A 18 2.88 5.67 3.74
CA ARG A 18 2.92 6.86 4.62
C ARG A 18 3.65 8.03 3.96
N GLU A 19 4.74 7.80 3.24
CA GLU A 19 5.38 8.85 2.44
C GLU A 19 4.49 9.32 1.28
N LEU A 20 3.73 8.41 0.65
CA LEU A 20 2.77 8.76 -0.40
C LEU A 20 1.64 9.65 0.13
N VAL A 21 1.12 9.35 1.33
CA VAL A 21 0.15 10.22 2.03
C VAL A 21 0.72 11.61 2.22
N ARG A 22 1.96 11.75 2.71
CA ARG A 22 2.61 13.07 2.89
C ARG A 22 2.67 13.87 1.59
N LYS A 23 2.98 13.22 0.46
CA LYS A 23 2.98 13.85 -0.88
C LYS A 23 1.59 14.32 -1.29
N TYR A 24 0.55 13.52 -1.06
CA TYR A 24 -0.82 13.94 -1.39
C TYR A 24 -1.33 15.04 -0.45
N VAL A 25 -1.00 14.99 0.84
CA VAL A 25 -1.35 16.05 1.80
C VAL A 25 -0.68 17.37 1.39
N SER A 26 0.57 17.35 0.90
CA SER A 26 1.26 18.57 0.47
C SER A 26 0.63 19.24 -0.77
N ILE A 27 -0.20 18.52 -1.52
CA ILE A 27 -0.97 19.07 -2.66
C ILE A 27 -2.20 19.88 -2.18
N GLY A 28 -2.60 19.71 -0.92
CA GLY A 28 -3.78 20.36 -0.35
C GLY A 28 -5.09 19.66 -0.74
N SER A 29 -6.15 20.43 -0.97
CA SER A 29 -7.50 19.88 -1.23
C SER A 29 -7.54 18.93 -2.43
N ALA A 30 -6.73 19.17 -3.46
CA ALA A 30 -6.64 18.30 -4.64
C ALA A 30 -6.04 16.92 -4.34
N GLY A 31 -5.27 16.76 -3.25
CA GLY A 31 -4.73 15.47 -2.81
C GLY A 31 -5.52 14.81 -1.69
N ALA A 32 -6.50 15.50 -1.10
CA ALA A 32 -7.23 15.03 0.09
C ALA A 32 -7.89 13.66 -0.12
N PHE A 33 -8.57 13.46 -1.25
CA PHE A 33 -9.21 12.18 -1.58
C PHE A 33 -8.20 11.02 -1.66
N ALA A 34 -7.09 11.23 -2.37
CA ALA A 34 -6.05 10.20 -2.51
C ALA A 34 -5.40 9.87 -1.16
N SER A 35 -5.08 10.88 -0.35
CA SER A 35 -4.54 10.67 1.00
C SER A 35 -5.49 9.87 1.90
N ALA A 36 -6.79 10.19 1.88
CA ALA A 36 -7.79 9.50 2.69
C ALA A 36 -7.95 8.02 2.32
N LEU A 37 -7.89 7.69 1.02
CA LEU A 37 -7.92 6.31 0.55
C LEU A 37 -6.71 5.51 1.06
N ILE A 38 -5.51 6.07 0.92
CA ILE A 38 -4.28 5.38 1.35
C ILE A 38 -4.29 5.18 2.88
N GLU A 39 -4.70 6.19 3.63
CA GLU A 39 -4.84 6.09 5.09
C GLU A 39 -5.84 5.01 5.53
N ALA A 40 -6.96 4.87 4.82
CA ALA A 40 -7.93 3.81 5.11
C ALA A 40 -7.35 2.41 4.88
N SER A 41 -6.51 2.25 3.85
CA SER A 41 -5.80 1.00 3.57
C SER A 41 -4.70 0.72 4.60
N LEU A 42 -3.97 1.75 5.05
CA LEU A 42 -2.99 1.64 6.14
C LEU A 42 -3.65 1.15 7.44
N ARG A 43 -4.80 1.72 7.82
CA ARG A 43 -5.56 1.29 9.02
C ARG A 43 -6.01 -0.16 8.93
N ARG A 44 -6.40 -0.63 7.74
CA ARG A 44 -6.76 -2.04 7.52
C ARG A 44 -5.54 -2.95 7.61
N ALA A 45 -4.40 -2.54 7.08
CA ALA A 45 -3.14 -3.27 7.23
C ALA A 45 -2.72 -3.40 8.70
N ASP A 46 -2.80 -2.31 9.48
CA ASP A 46 -2.49 -2.36 10.92
C ASP A 46 -3.41 -3.33 11.65
N ARG A 47 -4.71 -3.33 11.32
CA ARG A 47 -5.70 -4.26 11.89
C ARG A 47 -5.41 -5.71 11.54
N ALA A 48 -5.08 -6.00 10.28
CA ALA A 48 -4.75 -7.37 9.83
C ALA A 48 -3.54 -7.95 10.58
N VAL A 49 -2.53 -7.12 10.87
CA VAL A 49 -1.37 -7.54 11.69
C VAL A 49 -1.76 -7.89 13.12
N ILE A 50 -2.64 -7.10 13.72
CA ILE A 50 -3.13 -7.32 15.10
C ILE A 50 -3.97 -8.60 15.18
N GLU A 51 -4.84 -8.83 14.20
CA GLU A 51 -5.71 -10.00 14.15
C GLU A 51 -4.94 -11.29 13.80
N GLY A 52 -3.82 -11.17 13.08
CA GLY A 52 -2.87 -12.26 12.86
C GLY A 52 -3.30 -13.27 11.79
N ASP A 53 -4.36 -12.99 11.03
CA ASP A 53 -4.76 -13.79 9.88
C ASP A 53 -3.83 -13.52 8.68
N GLU A 54 -3.10 -14.55 8.26
CA GLU A 54 -2.15 -14.47 7.14
C GLU A 54 -2.81 -14.03 5.83
N SER A 55 -4.06 -14.44 5.61
CA SER A 55 -4.86 -14.10 4.43
C SER A 55 -5.14 -12.60 4.38
N ASP A 56 -5.50 -12.03 5.52
CA ASP A 56 -5.79 -10.60 5.64
C ASP A 56 -4.53 -9.75 5.54
N ILE A 57 -3.42 -10.22 6.12
CA ILE A 57 -2.10 -9.58 5.99
C ILE A 57 -1.68 -9.57 4.51
N SER A 58 -1.85 -10.69 3.80
CA SER A 58 -1.54 -10.81 2.36
C SER A 58 -2.40 -9.89 1.51
N ARG A 59 -3.71 -9.82 1.81
CA ARG A 59 -4.65 -8.93 1.11
C ARG A 59 -4.31 -7.45 1.35
N ALA A 60 -4.01 -7.09 2.58
CA ALA A 60 -3.61 -5.73 2.93
C ALA A 60 -2.30 -5.33 2.24
N LEU A 61 -1.32 -6.24 2.16
CA LEU A 61 -0.07 -6.02 1.44
C LEU A 61 -0.33 -5.75 -0.05
N ALA A 62 -1.15 -6.57 -0.70
CA ALA A 62 -1.48 -6.41 -2.12
C ALA A 62 -2.19 -5.08 -2.40
N GLU A 63 -3.08 -4.65 -1.49
CA GLU A 63 -3.77 -3.37 -1.59
C GLU A 63 -2.83 -2.17 -1.46
N LEU A 64 -1.88 -2.20 -0.52
CA LEU A 64 -0.88 -1.13 -0.40
C LEU A 64 0.01 -1.06 -1.65
N GLN A 65 0.41 -2.20 -2.20
CA GLN A 65 1.19 -2.29 -3.44
C GLN A 65 0.43 -1.72 -4.65
N ALA A 66 -0.89 -1.80 -4.70
CA ALA A 66 -1.69 -1.26 -5.80
C ALA A 66 -1.59 0.28 -5.94
N TYR A 67 -1.18 1.00 -4.89
CA TYR A 67 -0.90 2.44 -4.98
C TYR A 67 0.41 2.75 -5.71
N GLU A 68 1.29 1.77 -5.84
CA GLU A 68 2.36 1.80 -6.83
C GLU A 68 1.68 1.55 -8.18
N GLY A 69 1.20 2.63 -8.80
CA GLY A 69 0.63 2.57 -10.15
C GLY A 69 1.57 1.73 -10.98
N SER A 70 1.06 0.59 -11.47
CA SER A 70 1.85 -0.52 -12.00
C SER A 70 3.09 0.01 -12.69
N GLN A 71 4.27 -0.55 -12.40
CA GLN A 71 5.34 -0.57 -13.39
C GLN A 71 4.78 -1.33 -14.61
N ARG A 72 3.94 -0.67 -15.40
CA ARG A 72 3.61 -1.08 -16.74
C ARG A 72 4.96 -1.04 -17.42
N GLU A 73 5.44 -2.22 -17.82
CA GLU A 73 6.54 -2.31 -18.77
C GLU A 73 6.33 -1.19 -19.81
N PRO A 74 7.38 -0.42 -20.16
CA PRO A 74 7.26 0.58 -21.20
C PRO A 74 6.57 -0.10 -22.39
N LEU A 75 5.44 0.46 -22.81
CA LEU A 75 4.67 -0.04 -23.95
C LEU A 75 5.69 -0.25 -25.07
N ARG A 76 6.04 -1.51 -25.36
CA ARG A 76 6.88 -1.82 -26.51
C ARG A 76 6.03 -1.48 -27.72
N LEU A 77 6.18 -0.25 -28.20
CA LEU A 77 5.66 0.16 -29.49
C LEU A 77 6.40 -0.74 -30.49
N ALA A 78 5.71 -1.77 -30.96
CA ALA A 78 6.20 -2.57 -32.07
C ALA A 78 6.42 -1.61 -33.24
N ALA A 79 7.68 -1.55 -33.69
CA ALA A 79 8.11 -0.77 -34.84
C ALA A 79 7.57 -1.37 -36.14
#